data_AF-A0A2E8JRM8-F1
#
_entry.id   AF-A0A2E8JRM8-F1
#
_cell.length_a   1.000
_cell.length_b   1.000
_cell.length_c   1.000
_cell.angle_alpha   90.00
_cell.angle_beta   90.00
_cell.angle_gamma   90.00
#
_symmetry.space_group_name_H-M   'P 1'
#
loop_
_entity.id
_entity.type
_entity.pdbx_description
1 polymer ?
#
loop_
_entity_poly.entity_id
_entity_poly.type
_entity_poly.pdbx_seq_one_letter_code
_entity_poly.pdbx_strand_id
1 'polypeptide(L)'
;AKKSQTRVLSLTSSFVFGAGVMTVLLLSLISYVFFHLFGSNTPLIIWAIVCGLLVGVGLSVWVFYYRRGKGTSLWIPRSLARHLSDRSKATKDPAEAFSLGLTSVIAEILFIIAPLSVAALVLVQLSPVWQFAGIVLYTLVSLITLLSVWVYISSGHKISDMQKWREQNKYFLQFAAGLALVILGGFVYVCKVIADTVGAM
;
A
#
# COMPACT_ATOMS: atom_id res chain seq x y z
N ALA A 1 27.48 12.48 -16.50
CA ALA A 1 26.80 12.21 -15.22
C ALA A 1 25.42 12.88 -15.11
N LYS A 2 25.30 14.22 -15.17
CA LYS A 2 24.03 14.96 -14.98
C LYS A 2 22.84 14.47 -15.82
N LYS A 3 23.01 14.25 -17.14
CA LYS A 3 21.93 13.80 -18.05
C LYS A 3 21.35 12.41 -17.69
N SER A 4 22.16 11.53 -17.11
CA SER A 4 21.72 10.21 -16.65
C SER A 4 20.94 10.30 -15.33
N GLN A 5 21.38 11.16 -14.41
CA GLN A 5 20.68 11.40 -13.13
C GLN A 5 19.31 12.07 -13.34
N THR A 6 19.22 13.09 -14.20
CA THR A 6 17.93 13.74 -14.53
C THR A 6 16.94 12.75 -15.13
N ARG A 7 17.41 11.82 -15.95
CA ARG A 7 16.58 10.76 -16.53
C ARG A 7 16.06 9.80 -15.47
N VAL A 8 16.94 9.29 -14.59
CA VAL A 8 16.54 8.39 -13.50
C VAL A 8 15.55 9.07 -12.57
N LEU A 9 15.75 10.36 -12.27
CA LEU A 9 14.82 11.15 -11.48
C LEU A 9 13.47 11.28 -12.16
N SER A 10 13.43 11.63 -13.44
CA SER A 10 12.18 11.71 -14.20
C SER A 10 11.43 10.38 -14.21
N LEU A 11 12.11 9.25 -14.46
CA LEU A 11 11.50 7.92 -14.47
C LEU A 11 10.95 7.55 -13.08
N THR A 12 11.73 7.77 -12.03
CA THR A 12 11.32 7.42 -10.66
C THR A 12 10.19 8.33 -10.17
N SER A 13 10.23 9.63 -10.48
CA SER A 13 9.13 10.56 -10.17
C SER A 13 7.84 10.14 -10.88
N SER A 14 7.90 9.80 -12.17
CA SER A 14 6.72 9.33 -12.91
C SER A 14 6.18 8.02 -12.35
N PHE A 15 7.04 7.09 -11.94
CA PHE A 15 6.64 5.86 -11.27
C PHE A 15 5.92 6.13 -9.94
N VAL A 16 6.50 6.96 -9.07
CA VAL A 16 5.91 7.33 -7.77
C VAL A 16 4.57 8.05 -7.98
N PHE A 17 4.51 8.95 -8.97
CA PHE A 17 3.26 9.64 -9.32
C PHE A 17 2.19 8.66 -9.79
N GLY A 18 2.55 7.68 -10.62
CA GLY A 18 1.66 6.60 -11.03
C GLY A 18 1.14 5.79 -9.86
N ALA A 19 2.02 5.35 -8.95
CA ALA A 19 1.60 4.64 -7.75
C ALA A 19 0.65 5.49 -6.87
N GLY A 20 0.91 6.79 -6.74
CA GLY A 20 0.04 7.71 -6.02
C GLY A 20 -1.35 7.85 -6.65
N VAL A 21 -1.40 8.06 -7.96
CA VAL A 21 -2.68 8.15 -8.70
C VAL A 21 -3.49 6.86 -8.53
N MET A 22 -2.87 5.68 -8.67
CA MET A 22 -3.60 4.42 -8.48
C MET A 22 -4.09 4.25 -7.04
N THR A 23 -3.29 4.65 -6.06
CA THR A 23 -3.67 4.57 -4.64
C THR A 23 -4.91 5.42 -4.37
N VAL A 24 -4.94 6.67 -4.87
CA VAL A 24 -6.11 7.56 -4.77
C VAL A 24 -7.31 6.95 -5.47
N LEU A 25 -7.15 6.42 -6.69
CA LEU A 25 -8.23 5.81 -7.45
C LEU A 25 -8.82 4.59 -6.73
N LEU A 26 -7.98 3.68 -6.22
CA LEU A 26 -8.45 2.50 -5.48
C LEU A 26 -9.16 2.86 -4.19
N LEU A 27 -8.59 3.78 -3.40
CA LEU A 27 -9.20 4.24 -2.16
C LEU A 27 -10.54 4.91 -2.43
N SER A 28 -10.61 5.77 -3.44
CA SER A 28 -11.84 6.47 -3.83
C SER A 28 -12.90 5.49 -4.33
N LEU A 29 -12.51 4.51 -5.16
CA LEU A 29 -13.40 3.47 -5.67
C LEU A 29 -13.98 2.63 -4.53
N ILE A 30 -13.15 2.15 -3.60
CA ILE A 30 -13.60 1.30 -2.50
C ILE A 30 -14.44 2.10 -1.50
N SER A 31 -14.08 3.36 -1.24
CA SER A 31 -14.92 4.28 -0.44
C SER A 31 -16.28 4.51 -1.09
N TYR A 32 -16.32 4.72 -2.41
CA TYR A 32 -17.56 4.89 -3.16
C TYR A 32 -18.44 3.64 -3.10
N VAL A 33 -17.85 2.45 -3.28
CA VAL A 33 -18.56 1.17 -3.17
C VAL A 33 -19.13 0.98 -1.76
N PHE A 34 -18.35 1.26 -0.71
CA PHE A 34 -18.83 1.13 0.67
C PHE A 34 -19.90 2.16 1.03
N PHE A 35 -19.76 3.42 0.57
CA PHE A 35 -20.80 4.43 0.74
C PHE A 35 -22.10 4.00 0.07
N HIS A 36 -22.04 3.45 -1.14
CA HIS A 36 -23.24 3.01 -1.86
C HIS A 36 -23.91 1.78 -1.20
N LEU A 37 -23.12 0.85 -0.67
CA LEU A 37 -23.65 -0.38 -0.05
C LEU A 37 -24.16 -0.18 1.39
N PHE A 38 -23.49 0.66 2.18
CA PHE A 38 -23.74 0.75 3.63
C PHE A 38 -24.13 2.17 4.10
N GLY A 39 -24.03 3.18 3.23
CA GLY A 39 -24.25 4.57 3.60
C GLY A 39 -23.27 5.05 4.69
N SER A 40 -23.71 6.03 5.49
CA SER A 40 -22.95 6.56 6.63
C SER A 40 -23.02 5.67 7.88
N ASN A 41 -23.98 4.75 7.96
CA ASN A 41 -24.20 3.87 9.10
C ASN A 41 -23.70 2.45 8.80
N THR A 42 -22.39 2.26 8.85
CA THR A 42 -21.78 0.95 8.59
C THR A 42 -22.18 -0.06 9.68
N PRO A 43 -22.79 -1.20 9.33
CA PRO A 43 -23.19 -2.19 10.33
C PRO A 43 -21.96 -2.88 10.97
N LEU A 44 -22.08 -3.23 12.26
CA LEU A 44 -21.03 -3.83 13.08
C LEU A 44 -20.40 -5.10 12.46
N ILE A 45 -21.22 -5.90 11.75
CA ILE A 45 -20.76 -7.11 11.07
C ILE A 45 -19.67 -6.80 10.03
N ILE A 46 -19.76 -5.67 9.33
CA ILE A 46 -18.79 -5.28 8.29
C ILE A 46 -17.47 -4.87 8.94
N TRP A 47 -17.52 -4.15 10.07
CA TRP A 47 -16.32 -3.85 10.86
C TRP A 47 -15.63 -5.13 11.34
N ALA A 48 -16.39 -6.11 11.85
CA ALA A 48 -15.85 -7.40 12.27
C ALA A 48 -15.19 -8.17 11.10
N ILE A 49 -15.83 -8.19 9.92
CA ILE A 49 -15.27 -8.82 8.72
C ILE A 49 -13.95 -8.15 8.30
N VAL A 50 -13.89 -6.82 8.28
CA VAL A 50 -12.67 -6.08 7.91
C VAL A 50 -11.56 -6.29 8.94
N CYS A 51 -11.88 -6.41 10.23
CA CYS A 51 -10.90 -6.78 11.26
C CYS A 51 -10.37 -8.21 11.05
N GLY A 52 -11.25 -9.15 10.72
CA GLY A 52 -10.85 -10.51 10.35
C GLY A 52 -9.96 -10.52 9.10
N LEU A 53 -10.26 -9.68 8.11
CA LEU A 53 -9.44 -9.50 6.91
C LEU A 53 -8.06 -8.93 7.24
N LEU A 54 -7.94 -7.95 8.14
CA LEU A 54 -6.66 -7.43 8.62
C LEU A 54 -5.79 -8.50 9.27
N VAL A 55 -6.38 -9.31 10.15
CA VAL A 55 -5.66 -10.42 10.79
C VAL A 55 -5.28 -11.47 9.76
N GLY A 56 -6.20 -11.87 8.88
CA GLY A 56 -5.95 -12.87 7.84
C GLY A 56 -4.86 -12.44 6.85
N VAL A 57 -4.87 -11.18 6.41
CA VAL A 57 -3.81 -10.61 5.56
C VAL A 57 -2.50 -10.48 6.36
N GLY A 58 -2.54 -10.08 7.62
CA GLY A 58 -1.35 -10.02 8.49
C GLY A 58 -0.65 -11.38 8.66
N LEU A 59 -1.42 -12.43 8.90
CA LEU A 59 -0.91 -13.81 8.94
C LEU A 59 -0.41 -14.26 7.56
N SER A 60 -1.12 -13.91 6.49
CA SER A 60 -0.70 -14.20 5.12
C SER A 60 0.62 -13.48 4.78
N VAL A 61 0.84 -12.28 5.32
CA VAL A 61 2.11 -11.56 5.16
C VAL A 61 3.26 -12.36 5.78
N TRP A 62 3.11 -12.93 6.97
CA TRP A 62 4.16 -13.77 7.57
C TRP A 62 4.50 -15.02 6.76
N VAL A 63 3.53 -15.61 6.08
CA VAL A 63 3.77 -16.84 5.30
C VAL A 63 4.24 -16.54 3.88
N PHE A 64 3.65 -15.52 3.23
CA PHE A 64 3.75 -15.32 1.79
C PHE A 64 4.43 -14.03 1.35
N TYR A 65 4.51 -12.97 2.17
CA TYR A 65 4.93 -11.64 1.68
C TYR A 65 6.26 -11.63 0.93
N TYR A 66 7.30 -12.30 1.44
CA TYR A 66 8.52 -12.55 0.68
C TYR A 66 8.52 -13.94 0.07
N ARG A 67 8.85 -14.00 -1.22
CA ARG A 67 9.01 -15.27 -1.92
C ARG A 67 10.21 -16.04 -1.36
N ARG A 68 10.04 -17.34 -1.11
CA ARG A 68 11.13 -18.25 -0.73
C ARG A 68 12.18 -18.29 -1.87
N GLY A 69 13.36 -17.73 -1.64
CA GLY A 69 14.46 -17.61 -2.62
C GLY A 69 15.50 -16.52 -2.27
N LYS A 70 16.53 -16.36 -3.11
CA LYS A 70 17.50 -15.23 -3.01
C LYS A 70 16.83 -13.94 -3.51
N GLY A 71 17.09 -12.81 -2.84
CA GLY A 71 16.51 -11.49 -3.15
C GLY A 71 15.26 -11.10 -2.34
N THR A 72 14.72 -9.91 -2.66
CA THR A 72 13.60 -9.24 -1.96
C THR A 72 12.32 -9.17 -2.81
N SER A 73 12.09 -10.15 -3.69
CA SER A 73 10.90 -10.17 -4.52
C SER A 73 9.66 -10.36 -3.65
N LEU A 74 8.74 -9.40 -3.69
CA LEU A 74 7.40 -9.53 -3.10
C LEU A 74 6.67 -10.70 -3.79
N TRP A 75 5.79 -11.35 -3.05
CA TRP A 75 4.90 -12.34 -3.63
C TRP A 75 3.83 -11.63 -4.44
N ILE A 76 4.04 -11.55 -5.74
CA ILE A 76 3.10 -10.99 -6.72
C ILE A 76 2.81 -12.11 -7.74
N PRO A 77 1.61 -12.19 -8.35
CA PRO A 77 1.32 -13.14 -9.42
C PRO A 77 2.45 -13.19 -10.46
N ARG A 78 2.88 -14.40 -10.84
CA ARG A 78 4.09 -14.60 -11.66
C ARG A 78 4.06 -13.87 -12.99
N SER A 79 2.89 -13.62 -13.56
CA SER A 79 2.70 -12.85 -14.79
C SER A 79 3.03 -11.36 -14.57
N LEU A 80 2.45 -10.76 -13.52
CA LEU A 80 2.70 -9.36 -13.14
C LEU A 80 4.13 -9.13 -12.69
N ALA A 81 4.71 -10.04 -11.90
CA ALA A 81 6.11 -9.93 -11.48
C ALA A 81 7.08 -9.96 -12.67
N ARG A 82 6.84 -10.83 -13.66
CA ARG A 82 7.61 -10.87 -14.91
C ARG A 82 7.40 -9.60 -15.73
N HIS A 83 6.16 -9.18 -15.93
CA HIS A 83 5.83 -7.96 -16.67
C HIS A 83 6.51 -6.72 -16.07
N LEU A 84 6.39 -6.52 -14.76
CA LEU A 84 7.03 -5.39 -14.06
C LEU A 84 8.56 -5.46 -14.14
N SER A 85 9.17 -6.64 -13.95
CA SER A 85 10.63 -6.82 -14.07
C SER A 85 11.15 -6.53 -15.47
N ASP A 86 10.51 -7.11 -16.49
CA ASP A 86 11.00 -7.04 -17.86
C ASP A 86 10.80 -5.63 -18.43
N ARG A 87 9.64 -5.02 -18.15
CA ARG A 87 9.35 -3.65 -18.58
C ARG A 87 10.20 -2.63 -17.83
N SER A 88 10.33 -2.71 -16.50
CA SER A 88 11.14 -1.75 -15.72
C SER A 88 12.60 -1.66 -16.16
N LYS A 89 13.18 -2.75 -16.69
CA LYS A 89 14.54 -2.75 -17.28
C LYS A 89 14.59 -2.11 -18.66
N ALA A 90 13.52 -2.25 -19.45
CA ALA A 90 13.43 -1.75 -20.81
C ALA A 90 12.91 -0.30 -20.88
N THR A 91 12.24 0.19 -19.82
CA THR A 91 11.60 1.49 -19.79
C THR A 91 12.59 2.62 -19.97
N LYS A 92 12.33 3.42 -20.99
CA LYS A 92 13.14 4.58 -21.36
C LYS A 92 12.41 5.89 -21.19
N ASP A 93 11.07 5.83 -21.11
CA ASP A 93 10.17 6.96 -21.19
C ASP A 93 9.36 7.14 -19.89
N PRO A 94 9.12 8.40 -19.45
CA PRO A 94 8.41 8.67 -18.19
C PRO A 94 6.95 8.19 -18.18
N ALA A 95 6.26 8.23 -19.33
CA ALA A 95 4.88 7.77 -19.44
C ALA A 95 4.74 6.27 -19.17
N GLU A 96 5.69 5.47 -19.65
CA GLU A 96 5.70 4.04 -19.35
C GLU A 96 6.03 3.78 -17.87
N ALA A 97 6.96 4.55 -17.29
CA ALA A 97 7.26 4.45 -15.86
C ALA A 97 6.02 4.76 -14.99
N PHE A 98 5.19 5.72 -15.40
CA PHE A 98 3.91 6.02 -14.76
C PHE A 98 2.94 4.82 -14.81
N SER A 99 2.78 4.18 -15.97
CA SER A 99 1.95 2.98 -16.12
C SER A 99 2.46 1.80 -15.28
N LEU A 100 3.78 1.65 -15.14
CA LEU A 100 4.37 0.67 -14.23
C LEU A 100 4.05 0.99 -12.77
N GLY A 101 4.05 2.27 -12.39
CA GLY A 101 3.59 2.74 -11.07
C GLY A 101 2.15 2.30 -10.78
N LEU A 102 1.22 2.58 -11.71
CA LEU A 102 -0.17 2.14 -11.59
C LEU A 102 -0.27 0.61 -11.40
N THR A 103 0.42 -0.14 -12.27
CA THR A 103 0.37 -1.60 -12.29
C THR A 103 0.98 -2.22 -11.04
N SER A 104 1.99 -1.58 -10.44
CA SER A 104 2.62 -2.06 -9.21
C SER A 104 1.66 -2.09 -8.03
N VAL A 105 0.81 -1.05 -7.90
CA VAL A 105 -0.20 -1.00 -6.83
C VAL A 105 -1.29 -2.06 -7.04
N ILE A 106 -1.73 -2.26 -8.29
CA ILE A 106 -2.68 -3.34 -8.64
C ILE A 106 -2.09 -4.71 -8.31
N ALA A 107 -0.82 -4.90 -8.61
CA ALA A 107 -0.11 -6.16 -8.37
C ALA A 107 -0.04 -6.54 -6.88
N GLU A 108 -0.12 -5.55 -5.99
CA GLU A 108 -0.09 -5.72 -4.54
C GLU A 108 -1.49 -5.69 -3.89
N ILE A 109 -2.57 -5.64 -4.68
CA ILE A 109 -3.95 -5.47 -4.17
C ILE A 109 -4.31 -6.47 -3.07
N LEU A 110 -3.86 -7.72 -3.18
CA LEU A 110 -4.12 -8.78 -2.18
C LEU A 110 -3.55 -8.47 -0.79
N PHE A 111 -2.46 -7.70 -0.70
CA PHE A 111 -1.83 -7.33 0.56
C PHE A 111 -2.31 -5.98 1.08
N ILE A 112 -2.71 -5.08 0.19
CA ILE A 112 -3.17 -3.72 0.57
C ILE A 112 -4.69 -3.63 0.74
N ILE A 113 -5.47 -4.61 0.29
CA ILE A 113 -6.95 -4.56 0.36
C ILE A 113 -7.46 -4.44 1.80
N ALA A 114 -6.78 -5.05 2.77
CA ALA A 114 -7.16 -5.00 4.17
C ALA A 114 -7.05 -3.58 4.75
N PRO A 115 -5.86 -2.94 4.80
CA PRO A 115 -5.75 -1.57 5.31
C PRO A 115 -6.54 -0.56 4.46
N LEU A 116 -6.69 -0.81 3.16
CA LEU A 116 -7.45 0.07 2.28
C LEU A 116 -8.96 0.01 2.54
N SER A 117 -9.49 -1.17 2.91
CA SER A 117 -10.89 -1.32 3.33
C SER A 117 -11.17 -0.57 4.63
N VAL A 118 -10.25 -0.61 5.58
CA VAL A 118 -10.37 0.12 6.87
C VAL A 118 -10.39 1.62 6.61
N ALA A 119 -9.44 2.11 5.82
CA ALA A 119 -9.37 3.53 5.47
C ALA A 119 -10.65 3.99 4.76
N ALA A 120 -11.15 3.20 3.82
CA ALA A 120 -12.40 3.49 3.12
C ALA A 120 -13.61 3.58 4.07
N LEU A 121 -13.77 2.61 4.99
CA LEU A 121 -14.86 2.65 5.97
C LEU A 121 -14.78 3.86 6.90
N VAL A 122 -13.58 4.23 7.34
CA VAL A 122 -13.38 5.45 8.13
C VAL A 122 -13.77 6.68 7.31
N LEU A 123 -13.27 6.81 6.09
CA LEU A 123 -13.55 7.98 5.22
C LEU A 123 -15.04 8.18 4.97
N VAL A 124 -15.78 7.11 4.70
CA VAL A 124 -17.23 7.16 4.44
C VAL A 124 -18.02 7.79 5.59
N GLN A 125 -17.52 7.72 6.82
CA GLN A 125 -18.15 8.29 8.02
C GLN A 125 -17.71 9.73 8.32
N LEU A 126 -16.66 10.22 7.66
CA LEU A 126 -16.13 11.57 7.85
C LEU A 126 -16.96 12.61 7.08
N SER A 127 -16.95 13.86 7.55
CA SER A 127 -17.51 14.97 6.77
C SER A 127 -16.68 15.23 5.51
N PRO A 128 -17.25 15.88 4.46
CA PRO A 128 -16.57 16.01 3.17
C PRO A 128 -15.17 16.63 3.23
N VAL A 129 -14.95 17.63 4.08
CA VAL A 129 -13.62 18.27 4.25
C VAL A 129 -12.60 17.28 4.81
N TRP A 130 -13.00 16.49 5.81
CA TRP A 130 -12.14 15.47 6.40
C TRP A 130 -11.94 14.26 5.50
N GLN A 131 -12.89 13.96 4.60
CA GLN A 131 -12.71 12.94 3.56
C GLN A 131 -11.56 13.29 2.62
N PHE A 132 -11.53 14.52 2.08
CA PHE A 132 -10.43 14.96 1.23
C PHE A 132 -9.09 14.94 1.97
N ALA A 133 -9.06 15.47 3.21
CA ALA A 133 -7.85 15.44 4.04
C ALA A 133 -7.37 14.01 4.30
N GLY A 134 -8.29 13.09 4.60
CA GLY A 134 -7.99 11.69 4.85
C GLY A 134 -7.46 10.95 3.62
N ILE A 135 -8.00 11.23 2.41
CA ILE A 135 -7.48 10.66 1.15
C ILE A 135 -6.04 11.13 0.91
N VAL A 136 -5.77 12.42 1.07
CA VAL A 136 -4.42 12.99 0.91
C VAL A 136 -3.46 12.37 1.93
N LEU A 137 -3.86 12.33 3.21
CA LEU A 137 -3.05 11.77 4.28
C LEU A 137 -2.74 10.29 4.05
N TYR A 138 -3.75 9.48 3.74
CA TYR A 138 -3.56 8.06 3.45
C TYR A 138 -2.60 7.84 2.27
N THR A 139 -2.76 8.64 1.21
CA THR A 139 -1.89 8.55 0.04
C THR A 139 -0.44 8.88 0.38
N LEU A 140 -0.19 9.96 1.14
CA LEU A 140 1.17 10.33 1.57
C LEU A 140 1.80 9.27 2.46
N VAL A 141 1.05 8.73 3.42
CA VAL A 141 1.52 7.67 4.32
C VAL A 141 1.81 6.39 3.54
N SER A 142 0.93 5.98 2.62
CA SER A 142 1.13 4.80 1.77
C SER A 142 2.39 4.93 0.90
N LEU A 143 2.63 6.12 0.35
CA LEU A 143 3.78 6.39 -0.51
C LEU A 143 5.08 6.65 0.27
N ILE A 144 5.07 6.70 1.61
CA ILE A 144 6.26 7.12 2.39
C ILE A 144 7.50 6.26 2.09
N THR A 145 7.30 4.95 1.89
CA THR A 145 8.40 4.03 1.57
C THR A 145 8.96 4.28 0.17
N LEU A 146 8.10 4.54 -0.82
CA LEU A 146 8.50 4.90 -2.18
C LEU A 146 9.15 6.29 -2.25
N LEU A 147 8.60 7.26 -1.51
CA LEU A 147 9.18 8.60 -1.38
C LEU A 147 10.55 8.54 -0.72
N SER A 148 10.73 7.69 0.29
CA SER A 148 12.04 7.47 0.92
C SER A 148 13.08 6.93 -0.07
N VAL A 149 12.70 5.96 -0.90
CA VAL A 149 13.56 5.46 -1.99
C VAL A 149 13.87 6.58 -3.01
N TRP A 150 12.86 7.36 -3.38
CA TRP A 150 13.03 8.48 -4.32
C TRP A 150 13.98 9.55 -3.79
N VAL A 151 13.87 9.93 -2.51
CA VAL A 151 14.79 10.86 -1.83
C VAL A 151 16.22 10.29 -1.77
N TYR A 152 16.35 9.00 -1.49
CA TYR A 152 17.65 8.33 -1.44
C TYR A 152 18.36 8.34 -2.81
N ILE A 153 17.60 8.07 -3.88
CA ILE A 153 18.09 8.12 -5.26
C ILE A 153 18.40 9.57 -5.68
N SER A 154 17.57 10.54 -5.30
CA SER A 154 17.79 11.96 -5.64
C SER A 154 19.04 12.53 -4.98
N SER A 155 19.41 12.00 -3.82
CA SER A 155 20.64 12.33 -3.10
C SER A 155 21.90 11.70 -3.72
N GLY A 156 21.78 10.90 -4.78
CA GLY A 156 22.92 10.32 -5.51
C GLY A 156 23.50 9.04 -4.91
N HIS A 157 22.84 8.46 -3.90
CA HIS A 157 23.29 7.20 -3.30
C HIS A 157 23.03 6.00 -4.23
N LYS A 158 23.85 4.95 -4.08
CA LYS A 158 23.73 3.73 -4.89
C LYS A 158 22.55 2.88 -4.42
N ILE A 159 21.70 2.48 -5.38
CA ILE A 159 20.55 1.60 -5.14
C ILE A 159 20.98 0.24 -4.56
N SER A 160 22.19 -0.22 -4.87
CA SER A 160 22.75 -1.50 -4.40
C SER A 160 22.80 -1.60 -2.87
N ASP A 161 23.05 -0.49 -2.18
CA ASP A 161 23.22 -0.52 -0.72
C ASP A 161 21.86 -0.68 -0.03
N MET A 162 20.83 -0.02 -0.57
CA MET A 162 19.46 -0.18 -0.12
C MET A 162 18.90 -1.57 -0.41
N GLN A 163 19.28 -2.16 -1.55
CA GLN A 163 18.93 -3.55 -1.87
C GLN A 163 19.56 -4.54 -0.90
N LYS A 164 20.84 -4.37 -0.57
CA LYS A 164 21.53 -5.19 0.44
C LYS A 164 20.87 -5.08 1.81
N TRP A 165 20.56 -3.87 2.27
CA TRP A 165 19.88 -3.65 3.53
C TRP A 165 18.50 -4.33 3.58
N ARG A 166 17.70 -4.20 2.49
CA ARG A 166 16.39 -4.86 2.39
C ARG A 166 16.52 -6.38 2.42
N GLU A 167 17.54 -6.94 1.79
CA GLU A 167 17.76 -8.39 1.79
C GLU A 167 18.18 -8.92 3.17
N GLN A 168 19.03 -8.18 3.88
CA GLN A 168 19.46 -8.50 5.24
C GLN A 168 18.30 -8.41 6.25
N ASN A 169 17.39 -7.44 6.09
CA ASN A 169 16.32 -7.17 7.04
C ASN A 169 14.94 -7.71 6.62
N LYS A 170 14.85 -8.51 5.54
CA LYS A 170 13.56 -8.92 4.97
C LYS A 170 12.62 -9.60 5.96
N TYR A 171 13.12 -10.49 6.82
CA TYR A 171 12.28 -11.19 7.79
C TYR A 171 11.78 -10.25 8.90
N PHE A 172 12.59 -9.28 9.30
CA PHE A 172 12.16 -8.24 10.24
C PHE A 172 11.05 -7.37 9.63
N LEU A 173 11.21 -6.92 8.38
CA LEU A 173 10.20 -6.14 7.67
C LEU A 173 8.89 -6.92 7.48
N GLN A 174 8.98 -8.21 7.15
CA GLN A 174 7.83 -9.10 7.03
C GLN A 174 7.10 -9.29 8.35
N PHE A 175 7.86 -9.53 9.43
CA PHE A 175 7.31 -9.67 10.77
C PHE A 175 6.62 -8.38 11.21
N ALA A 176 7.29 -7.24 11.08
CA ALA A 176 6.78 -5.93 11.46
C ALA A 176 5.52 -5.55 10.66
N ALA A 177 5.50 -5.78 9.34
CA ALA A 177 4.32 -5.49 8.51
C ALA A 177 3.12 -6.37 8.90
N GLY A 178 3.32 -7.68 9.08
CA GLY A 178 2.24 -8.57 9.51
C GLY A 178 1.74 -8.24 10.92
N LEU A 179 2.66 -7.95 11.85
CA LEU A 179 2.32 -7.56 13.22
C LEU A 179 1.54 -6.24 13.25
N ALA A 180 1.94 -5.24 12.47
CA ALA A 180 1.23 -3.96 12.38
C ALA A 180 -0.22 -4.15 11.90
N LEU A 181 -0.46 -5.03 10.92
CA LEU A 181 -1.81 -5.34 10.45
C LEU A 181 -2.65 -6.05 11.51
N VAL A 182 -2.06 -6.99 12.25
CA VAL A 182 -2.75 -7.69 13.35
C VAL A 182 -3.10 -6.74 14.49
N ILE A 183 -2.16 -5.87 14.90
CA ILE A 183 -2.39 -4.85 15.94
C ILE A 183 -3.48 -3.88 15.49
N LEU A 184 -3.44 -3.41 14.25
CA LEU A 184 -4.47 -2.54 13.69
C LEU A 184 -5.84 -3.22 13.70
N GLY A 185 -5.90 -4.51 13.34
CA GLY A 185 -7.13 -5.30 13.37
C GLY A 185 -7.72 -5.41 14.77
N GLY A 186 -6.88 -5.72 15.76
CA GLY A 186 -7.29 -5.77 17.16
C GLY A 186 -7.77 -4.41 17.67
N PHE A 187 -7.02 -3.33 17.37
CA PHE A 187 -7.39 -1.97 17.76
C PHE A 187 -8.75 -1.56 17.18
N VAL A 188 -8.95 -1.74 15.86
CA VAL A 188 -10.23 -1.40 15.21
C VAL A 188 -11.37 -2.25 15.75
N TYR A 189 -11.15 -3.54 16.00
CA TYR A 189 -12.18 -4.42 16.56
C TYR A 189 -12.63 -3.96 17.95
N VAL A 190 -11.68 -3.65 18.83
CA VAL A 190 -12.00 -3.15 20.18
C VAL A 190 -12.76 -1.82 20.09
N CYS A 191 -12.27 -0.87 19.29
CA CYS A 191 -12.84 0.47 19.22
C CYS A 191 -14.18 0.55 18.48
N LYS A 192 -14.42 -0.29 17.47
CA LYS A 192 -15.63 -0.20 16.62
C LYS A 192 -16.62 -1.33 16.83
N VAL A 193 -16.20 -2.47 17.35
CA VAL A 193 -17.12 -3.60 17.58
C VAL A 193 -17.43 -3.71 19.07
N ILE A 194 -16.42 -3.84 19.93
CA ILE A 194 -16.64 -4.06 21.36
C ILE A 194 -17.25 -2.81 22.02
N ALA A 195 -16.67 -1.63 21.79
CA ALA A 195 -17.13 -0.40 22.44
C ALA A 195 -18.60 -0.07 22.11
N ASP A 196 -18.99 -0.17 20.84
CA ASP A 196 -20.36 0.06 20.38
C ASP A 196 -21.34 -1.01 20.92
N THR A 197 -20.89 -2.26 21.08
CA THR A 197 -21.74 -3.35 21.62
C THR A 197 -21.98 -3.20 23.12
N VAL A 198 -20.99 -2.71 23.87
CA VAL A 198 -21.07 -2.52 25.33
C VAL A 198 -21.73 -1.17 25.69
N GLY A 199 -22.03 -0.32 24.70
CA GLY A 199 -22.59 1.02 24.92
C GLY A 199 -21.60 1.95 25.63
N ALA A 200 -20.29 1.72 25.45
CA ALA A 200 -19.23 2.50 26.09
C ALA A 200 -18.92 3.82 25.36
N MET A 201 -19.64 4.13 24.27
CA MET A 201 -19.60 5.40 23.52
C MET A 201 -20.99 5.84 23.11
#